data_AF-A0A9P7R391-F1
#
_entry.id   AF-A0A9P7R391-F1
#
_cell.length_a   1.000
_cell.length_b   1.000
_cell.length_c   1.000
_cell.angle_alpha   90.00
_cell.angle_beta   90.00
_cell.angle_gamma   90.00
#
_symmetry.space_group_name_H-M   'P 1'
#
loop_
_entity.id
_entity.type
_entity.pdbx_description
1 polymer ?
#
loop_
_entity_poly.entity_id
_entity_poly.type
_entity_poly.pdbx_seq_one_letter_code
_entity_poly.pdbx_strand_id
1 'polypeptide(L)'
;MLLKSLSPLLGCLAVSQTVSGSLLPRGGDDSGGHPWINHDAVVPFTQKPSVVGGSLELRFNPFLFVSGGCDPYPAVDAQGNLGAGLKPTGGGRSGCGDGGSAQVYVRRGESQGRKAIIYSYYMPKVRWAKGNNNGHRHYWASVVVWVNRFGCDDSDITSIWPVGISYTTDHLNWGSASAGEVSFRSSDVGIDMATHPKIQIHDEAIAPFTGADGDKLFERTLISWDSLPALAKKALTDVKYEKTQVPFTDEHFQAQIDAAYRDGFYAGVKTEPDCPSNDVPPADDPPVTTTAAAAEPTGLDK
;
A
#
# COMPACT_ATOMS: atom_id res chain seq x y z
N MET A 1 56.43 3.15 34.94
CA MET A 1 55.77 3.62 33.71
C MET A 1 54.48 2.83 33.54
N LEU A 2 53.33 3.47 33.79
CA LEU A 2 52.00 2.86 33.57
C LEU A 2 51.58 3.12 32.12
N LEU A 3 51.32 2.06 31.33
CA LEU A 3 50.63 2.20 30.04
C LEU A 3 49.15 1.88 30.23
N LYS A 4 48.30 2.89 30.01
CA LYS A 4 46.84 2.77 29.96
C LYS A 4 46.42 2.17 28.61
N SER A 5 45.63 1.09 28.67
CA SER A 5 44.93 0.50 27.54
C SER A 5 43.73 1.38 27.16
N LEU A 6 43.72 1.93 25.93
CA LEU A 6 42.54 2.53 25.31
C LEU A 6 41.84 1.45 24.47
N SER A 7 40.60 1.12 24.80
CA SER A 7 39.71 0.34 23.92
C SER A 7 39.03 1.26 22.91
N PRO A 8 38.96 0.88 21.61
CA PRO A 8 38.22 1.66 20.63
C PRO A 8 36.73 1.33 20.70
N LEU A 9 35.91 2.37 20.86
CA LEU A 9 34.46 2.33 20.67
C LEU A 9 34.17 2.11 19.18
N LEU A 10 33.60 0.95 18.86
CA LEU A 10 33.11 0.63 17.52
C LEU A 10 31.74 1.31 17.33
N GLY A 11 31.75 2.53 16.80
CA GLY A 11 30.52 3.23 16.40
C GLY A 11 29.94 2.59 15.14
N CYS A 12 28.79 1.94 15.26
CA CYS A 12 28.00 1.51 14.10
C CYS A 12 27.41 2.74 13.40
N LEU A 13 28.02 3.17 12.29
CA LEU A 13 27.35 4.03 11.33
C LEU A 13 26.28 3.19 10.60
N ALA A 14 25.01 3.43 10.90
CA ALA A 14 23.91 2.97 10.07
C ALA A 14 23.93 3.78 8.76
N VAL A 15 24.44 3.17 7.70
CA VAL A 15 24.36 3.72 6.34
C VAL A 15 22.93 3.48 5.85
N SER A 16 22.07 4.49 5.97
CA SER A 16 20.74 4.48 5.35
C SER A 16 20.93 4.54 3.83
N GLN A 17 20.91 3.39 3.16
CA GLN A 17 20.97 3.34 1.69
C GLN A 17 19.62 3.81 1.13
N THR A 18 19.55 5.05 0.68
CA THR A 18 18.45 5.51 -0.17
C THR A 18 18.66 4.94 -1.56
N VAL A 19 18.00 3.81 -1.86
CA VAL A 19 17.91 3.31 -3.24
C VAL A 19 17.03 4.30 -4.01
N SER A 20 17.67 5.21 -4.74
CA SER A 20 16.99 6.10 -5.67
C SER A 20 16.71 5.30 -6.94
N GLY A 21 15.50 4.74 -7.05
CA GLY A 21 15.05 4.16 -8.31
C GLY A 21 14.80 5.28 -9.31
N SER A 22 15.41 5.22 -10.49
CA SER A 22 15.01 6.07 -11.61
C SER A 22 14.35 5.21 -12.68
N LEU A 23 13.25 5.71 -13.24
CA LEU A 23 12.65 5.08 -14.41
C LEU A 23 13.62 5.25 -15.57
N LEU A 24 13.97 4.14 -16.23
CA LEU A 24 14.81 4.20 -17.42
C LEU A 24 14.11 5.04 -18.50
N PRO A 25 14.84 5.90 -19.23
CA PRO A 25 14.27 6.68 -20.32
C PRO A 25 13.59 5.78 -21.35
N ARG A 26 12.30 5.99 -21.58
CA ARG A 26 11.52 5.33 -22.63
C ARG A 26 11.34 6.27 -23.83
N GLY A 27 11.15 5.71 -25.02
CA GLY A 27 11.00 6.47 -26.28
C GLY A 27 9.62 7.12 -26.50
N GLY A 28 8.69 6.96 -25.56
CA GLY A 28 7.32 7.47 -25.61
C GLY A 28 6.36 6.58 -24.81
N ASP A 29 5.09 6.99 -24.74
CA ASP A 29 4.01 6.18 -24.19
C ASP A 29 3.64 5.05 -25.18
N ASP A 30 3.57 3.81 -24.70
CA ASP A 30 3.14 2.63 -25.45
C ASP A 30 1.94 2.00 -24.74
N SER A 31 0.80 1.89 -25.42
CA SER A 31 -0.40 1.31 -24.82
C SER A 31 -0.34 -0.20 -24.70
N GLY A 32 0.64 -0.89 -25.31
CA GLY A 32 0.64 -2.35 -25.39
C GLY A 32 -0.50 -2.90 -26.27
N GLY A 33 -0.99 -2.10 -27.23
CA GLY A 33 -2.08 -2.47 -28.13
C GLY A 33 -3.48 -2.15 -27.61
N HIS A 34 -3.61 -1.53 -26.43
CA HIS A 34 -4.90 -1.11 -25.87
C HIS A 34 -5.34 0.26 -26.43
N PRO A 35 -6.64 0.54 -26.56
CA PRO A 35 -7.12 1.83 -27.07
C PRO A 35 -6.83 2.98 -26.10
N TRP A 36 -6.38 4.11 -26.64
CA TRP A 36 -6.35 5.39 -25.94
C TRP A 36 -7.67 6.12 -26.13
N ILE A 37 -8.31 6.53 -25.04
CA ILE A 37 -9.49 7.40 -25.04
C ILE A 37 -9.20 8.68 -24.28
N ASN A 38 -10.00 9.73 -24.48
CA ASN A 38 -9.79 10.97 -23.73
C ASN A 38 -9.81 10.70 -22.22
N HIS A 39 -8.94 11.38 -21.47
CA HIS A 39 -8.78 11.13 -20.03
C HIS A 39 -10.07 11.34 -19.21
N ASP A 40 -10.98 12.17 -19.71
CA ASP A 40 -12.30 12.49 -19.14
C ASP A 40 -13.43 11.60 -19.70
N ALA A 41 -13.13 10.71 -20.65
CA ALA A 41 -14.06 9.73 -21.20
C ALA A 41 -13.89 8.33 -20.57
N VAL A 42 -12.86 8.13 -19.76
CA VAL A 42 -12.64 6.85 -19.05
C VAL A 42 -13.72 6.69 -17.99
N VAL A 43 -14.52 5.62 -18.11
CA VAL A 43 -15.59 5.33 -17.16
C VAL A 43 -14.98 4.79 -15.86
N PRO A 44 -15.19 5.45 -14.70
CA PRO A 44 -14.67 4.97 -13.43
C PRO A 44 -15.38 3.70 -12.96
N PHE A 45 -14.69 2.92 -12.13
CA PHE A 45 -15.27 1.76 -11.46
C PHE A 45 -16.06 2.19 -10.22
N THR A 46 -17.14 1.46 -9.94
CA THR A 46 -17.78 1.51 -8.63
C THR A 46 -16.85 0.97 -7.55
N GLN A 47 -17.04 1.40 -6.29
CA GLN A 47 -16.24 0.92 -5.18
C GLN A 47 -16.28 -0.61 -5.07
N LYS A 48 -15.11 -1.25 -5.15
CA LYS A 48 -15.00 -2.71 -5.14
C LYS A 48 -13.66 -3.16 -4.52
N PRO A 49 -13.60 -3.37 -3.20
CA PRO A 49 -12.43 -3.92 -2.55
C PRO A 49 -12.24 -5.40 -2.91
N SER A 50 -11.13 -6.02 -2.50
CA SER A 50 -10.90 -7.46 -2.68
C SER A 50 -11.89 -8.30 -1.87
N VAL A 51 -12.20 -9.51 -2.35
CA VAL A 51 -13.10 -10.44 -1.64
C VAL A 51 -12.51 -10.85 -0.29
N VAL A 52 -11.21 -11.16 -0.27
CA VAL A 52 -10.49 -11.56 0.94
C VAL A 52 -9.68 -10.39 1.43
N GLY A 53 -9.96 -9.87 2.63
CA GLY A 53 -9.20 -8.77 3.25
C GLY A 53 -9.49 -7.37 2.70
N GLY A 54 -10.50 -7.22 1.85
CA GLY A 54 -10.97 -5.93 1.34
C GLY A 54 -11.50 -4.98 2.42
N SER A 55 -11.87 -5.50 3.59
CA SER A 55 -12.21 -4.67 4.75
C SER A 55 -11.03 -3.80 5.22
N LEU A 56 -9.80 -4.29 5.11
CA LEU A 56 -8.60 -3.50 5.42
C LEU A 56 -8.31 -2.44 4.35
N GLU A 57 -8.58 -2.76 3.08
CA GLU A 57 -8.44 -1.80 1.98
C GLU A 57 -9.40 -0.62 2.14
N LEU A 58 -10.62 -0.85 2.63
CA LEU A 58 -11.56 0.23 2.91
C LEU A 58 -11.18 0.99 4.19
N ARG A 59 -10.85 0.27 5.27
CA ARG A 59 -10.55 0.85 6.60
C ARG A 59 -9.35 1.81 6.59
N PHE A 60 -8.39 1.59 5.69
CA PHE A 60 -7.18 2.42 5.62
C PHE A 60 -7.12 3.26 4.35
N ASN A 61 -8.24 3.40 3.63
CA ASN A 61 -8.33 4.21 2.43
C ASN A 61 -8.10 5.70 2.76
N PRO A 62 -7.07 6.36 2.21
CA PRO A 62 -6.74 7.73 2.60
C PRO A 62 -7.78 8.76 2.18
N PHE A 63 -8.01 9.74 3.05
CA PHE A 63 -8.65 11.00 2.66
C PHE A 63 -7.65 11.86 1.90
N LEU A 64 -8.02 12.31 0.71
CA LEU A 64 -7.14 13.05 -0.18
C LEU A 64 -7.62 14.49 -0.39
N PHE A 65 -6.73 15.44 -0.09
CA PHE A 65 -6.86 16.85 -0.48
C PHE A 65 -5.95 17.17 -1.68
N VAL A 66 -6.50 17.69 -2.77
CA VAL A 66 -5.70 18.14 -3.92
C VAL A 66 -5.44 19.63 -3.79
N SER A 67 -4.23 19.99 -3.34
CA SER A 67 -3.84 21.38 -3.07
C SER A 67 -3.29 22.09 -4.32
N GLY A 68 -2.76 21.33 -5.28
CA GLY A 68 -2.22 21.82 -6.54
C GLY A 68 -2.17 20.73 -7.61
N GLY A 69 -2.07 21.13 -8.88
CA GLY A 69 -2.04 20.19 -10.01
C GLY A 69 -3.40 19.63 -10.42
N CYS A 70 -3.38 18.45 -11.05
CA CYS A 70 -4.58 17.74 -11.49
C CYS A 70 -5.23 16.96 -10.34
N ASP A 71 -6.55 16.80 -10.40
CA ASP A 71 -7.22 15.79 -9.61
C ASP A 71 -6.86 14.37 -10.11
N PRO A 72 -7.06 13.33 -9.28
CA PRO A 72 -7.06 11.95 -9.75
C PRO A 72 -8.18 11.67 -10.75
N TYR A 73 -7.88 10.85 -11.77
CA TYR A 73 -8.81 10.35 -12.78
C TYR A 73 -8.74 8.81 -12.84
N PRO A 74 -9.76 8.13 -13.40
CA PRO A 74 -9.61 6.72 -13.71
C PRO A 74 -8.59 6.57 -14.86
N ALA A 75 -7.62 5.68 -14.68
CA ALA A 75 -6.57 5.43 -15.68
C ALA A 75 -7.03 4.47 -16.78
N VAL A 76 -7.98 3.60 -16.45
CA VAL A 76 -8.47 2.52 -17.28
C VAL A 76 -9.96 2.27 -17.00
N ASP A 77 -10.73 1.86 -18.00
CA ASP A 77 -12.12 1.41 -17.83
C ASP A 77 -12.26 -0.13 -17.86
N ALA A 78 -13.49 -0.63 -17.71
CA ALA A 78 -13.75 -2.07 -17.67
C ALA A 78 -13.45 -2.82 -18.99
N GLN A 79 -13.38 -2.09 -20.11
CA GLN A 79 -13.08 -2.63 -21.44
C GLN A 79 -11.58 -2.63 -21.74
N GLY A 80 -10.76 -2.10 -20.82
CA GLY A 80 -9.32 -1.97 -21.01
C GLY A 80 -8.92 -0.74 -21.84
N ASN A 81 -9.82 0.21 -22.07
CA ASN A 81 -9.43 1.48 -22.68
C ASN A 81 -8.63 2.28 -21.65
N LEU A 82 -7.51 2.84 -22.08
CA LEU A 82 -6.61 3.63 -21.25
C LEU A 82 -6.88 5.13 -21.47
N GLY A 83 -6.82 5.91 -20.39
CA GLY A 83 -6.86 7.36 -20.49
C GLY A 83 -5.61 7.89 -21.18
N ALA A 84 -5.77 8.58 -22.30
CA ALA A 84 -4.72 9.18 -23.11
C ALA A 84 -3.94 10.31 -22.39
N GLY A 85 -4.32 10.64 -21.16
CA GLY A 85 -3.71 11.71 -20.37
C GLY A 85 -3.89 13.09 -21.00
N LEU A 86 -3.08 14.05 -20.55
CA LEU A 86 -3.06 15.40 -21.08
C LEU A 86 -1.63 15.84 -21.40
N LYS A 87 -1.50 16.67 -22.43
CA LYS A 87 -0.23 17.37 -22.68
C LYS A 87 0.05 18.31 -21.50
N PRO A 88 1.30 18.43 -21.00
CA PRO A 88 1.65 19.29 -19.86
C PRO A 88 1.63 20.81 -20.17
N THR A 89 0.64 21.28 -20.93
CA THR A 89 0.42 22.68 -21.32
C THR A 89 -0.69 23.34 -20.48
N GLY A 90 -0.84 24.68 -20.57
CA GLY A 90 -1.84 25.43 -19.81
C GLY A 90 -1.38 25.85 -18.40
N GLY A 91 -2.28 25.90 -17.41
CA GLY A 91 -1.93 25.89 -15.99
C GLY A 91 -1.79 24.45 -15.45
N GLY A 92 -1.31 24.29 -14.21
CA GLY A 92 -1.15 22.98 -13.56
C GLY A 92 -2.44 22.15 -13.58
N ARG A 93 -3.57 22.79 -13.22
CA ARG A 93 -4.91 22.17 -13.17
C ARG A 93 -5.73 22.28 -14.47
N SER A 94 -5.22 22.97 -15.49
CA SER A 94 -6.00 23.25 -16.72
C SER A 94 -6.39 21.96 -17.45
N GLY A 95 -7.69 21.72 -17.58
CA GLY A 95 -8.26 20.56 -18.25
C GLY A 95 -8.30 19.28 -17.41
N CYS A 96 -7.93 19.32 -16.13
CA CYS A 96 -7.89 18.14 -15.24
C CYS A 96 -8.31 18.49 -13.80
N GLY A 97 -9.19 19.49 -13.64
CA GLY A 97 -9.61 20.00 -12.35
C GLY A 97 -10.93 19.45 -11.82
N ASP A 98 -11.52 18.49 -12.56
CA ASP A 98 -12.88 18.00 -12.38
C ASP A 98 -12.90 16.46 -12.17
N GLY A 99 -11.79 15.89 -11.67
CA GLY A 99 -11.68 14.46 -11.44
C GLY A 99 -12.54 13.96 -10.27
N GLY A 100 -12.87 14.85 -9.31
CA GLY A 100 -13.78 14.52 -8.22
C GLY A 100 -13.35 13.28 -7.42
N SER A 101 -14.30 12.37 -7.15
CA SER A 101 -14.08 11.11 -6.42
C SER A 101 -13.64 9.94 -7.32
N ALA A 102 -13.18 10.23 -8.54
CA ALA A 102 -12.96 9.30 -9.64
C ALA A 102 -12.41 7.92 -9.25
N GLN A 103 -11.15 7.82 -8.81
CA GLN A 103 -10.59 6.50 -8.52
C GLN A 103 -9.35 6.55 -7.63
N VAL A 104 -9.24 5.56 -6.75
CA VAL A 104 -7.98 5.09 -6.15
C VAL A 104 -7.86 3.59 -6.38
N TYR A 105 -6.66 3.15 -6.74
CA TYR A 105 -6.35 1.73 -6.96
C TYR A 105 -5.62 1.21 -5.74
N VAL A 106 -5.99 0.03 -5.25
CA VAL A 106 -5.39 -0.54 -4.03
C VAL A 106 -4.82 -1.93 -4.27
N ARG A 107 -3.71 -2.23 -3.60
CA ARG A 107 -3.17 -3.59 -3.51
C ARG A 107 -2.52 -3.83 -2.15
N ARG A 108 -2.68 -5.03 -1.62
CA ARG A 108 -2.09 -5.46 -0.36
C ARG A 108 -0.94 -6.41 -0.60
N GLY A 109 0.02 -6.42 0.33
CA GLY A 109 1.17 -7.31 0.31
C GLY A 109 2.01 -7.15 1.55
N GLU A 110 3.22 -7.68 1.51
CA GLU A 110 4.14 -7.66 2.63
C GLU A 110 5.56 -7.33 2.16
N SER A 111 6.28 -6.58 2.97
CA SER A 111 7.70 -6.33 2.80
C SER A 111 8.37 -6.45 4.16
N GLN A 112 9.51 -7.15 4.22
CA GLN A 112 10.25 -7.39 5.48
C GLN A 112 9.36 -7.98 6.61
N GLY A 113 8.41 -8.86 6.27
CA GLY A 113 7.47 -9.46 7.22
C GLY A 113 6.44 -8.47 7.79
N ARG A 114 6.27 -7.30 7.16
CA ARG A 114 5.34 -6.26 7.59
C ARG A 114 4.27 -6.00 6.53
N LYS A 115 3.03 -5.82 6.98
CA LYS A 115 1.86 -5.66 6.11
C LYS A 115 1.80 -4.26 5.50
N ALA A 116 1.66 -4.22 4.19
CA ALA A 116 1.63 -3.02 3.38
C ALA A 116 0.33 -2.96 2.57
N ILE A 117 -0.25 -1.76 2.47
CA ILE A 117 -1.40 -1.47 1.62
C ILE A 117 -1.06 -0.26 0.77
N ILE A 118 -0.81 -0.46 -0.52
CA ILE A 118 -0.52 0.64 -1.45
C ILE A 118 -1.83 1.15 -2.04
N TYR A 119 -2.01 2.47 -1.99
CA TYR A 119 -3.08 3.22 -2.63
C TYR A 119 -2.46 4.13 -3.68
N SER A 120 -2.94 4.06 -4.90
CA SER A 120 -2.33 4.73 -6.05
C SER A 120 -3.36 5.55 -6.83
N TYR A 121 -2.93 6.74 -7.23
CA TYR A 121 -3.72 7.75 -7.92
C TYR A 121 -3.10 8.05 -9.27
N TYR A 122 -3.93 8.11 -10.30
CA TYR A 122 -3.50 8.50 -11.63
C TYR A 122 -3.91 9.94 -11.92
N MET A 123 -2.96 10.75 -12.38
CA MET A 123 -3.21 12.09 -12.88
C MET A 123 -2.95 12.13 -14.39
N PRO A 124 -3.83 12.75 -15.19
CA PRO A 124 -3.66 12.83 -16.65
C PRO A 124 -2.35 13.51 -17.09
N LYS A 125 -1.83 14.42 -16.26
CA LYS A 125 -0.54 15.09 -16.39
C LYS A 125 -0.04 15.53 -15.02
N VAL A 126 1.24 15.82 -14.95
CA VAL A 126 1.84 16.58 -13.84
C VAL A 126 2.58 17.79 -14.37
N ARG A 127 2.67 18.84 -13.56
CA ARG A 127 3.38 20.06 -13.95
C ARG A 127 3.73 20.96 -12.76
N TRP A 128 5.00 20.99 -12.39
CA TRP A 128 5.52 21.78 -11.27
C TRP A 128 5.88 23.24 -11.63
N ALA A 129 6.04 23.58 -12.91
CA ALA A 129 6.34 24.97 -13.31
C ALA A 129 5.85 25.31 -14.73
N LYS A 130 5.91 26.61 -15.11
CA LYS A 130 5.62 27.06 -16.49
C LYS A 130 6.76 26.67 -17.44
N GLY A 131 6.42 26.30 -18.67
CA GLY A 131 7.38 25.94 -19.72
C GLY A 131 7.23 24.50 -20.20
N ASN A 132 7.82 24.19 -21.35
CA ASN A 132 7.61 22.90 -22.04
C ASN A 132 8.33 21.71 -21.38
N ASN A 133 9.28 21.97 -20.48
CA ASN A 133 10.11 20.93 -19.85
C ASN A 133 9.76 20.72 -18.36
N ASN A 134 8.69 21.34 -17.88
CA ASN A 134 8.35 21.41 -16.45
C ASN A 134 7.11 20.58 -16.10
N GLY A 135 7.01 19.40 -16.71
CA GLY A 135 5.90 18.48 -16.54
C GLY A 135 5.90 17.38 -17.60
N HIS A 136 5.01 16.42 -17.45
CA HIS A 136 4.80 15.37 -18.46
C HIS A 136 3.36 14.85 -18.43
N ARG A 137 3.01 14.15 -19.51
CA ARG A 137 1.78 13.38 -19.62
C ARG A 137 1.88 12.16 -18.71
N HIS A 138 0.76 11.79 -18.09
CA HIS A 138 0.61 10.68 -17.17
C HIS A 138 1.44 10.81 -15.89
N TYR A 139 0.81 10.56 -14.75
CA TYR A 139 1.53 10.44 -13.49
C TYR A 139 0.82 9.45 -12.57
N TRP A 140 1.60 8.63 -11.88
CA TRP A 140 1.13 7.80 -10.78
C TRP A 140 1.78 8.27 -9.49
N ALA A 141 0.96 8.68 -8.52
CA ALA A 141 1.40 8.92 -7.15
C ALA A 141 0.83 7.82 -6.24
N SER A 142 1.57 7.47 -5.19
CA SER A 142 1.17 6.39 -4.28
C SER A 142 1.46 6.70 -2.83
N VAL A 143 0.63 6.15 -1.95
CA VAL A 143 0.87 6.06 -0.52
C VAL A 143 0.80 4.60 -0.09
N VAL A 144 1.73 4.16 0.72
CA VAL A 144 1.70 2.85 1.39
C VAL A 144 1.33 3.09 2.84
N VAL A 145 0.23 2.49 3.28
CA VAL A 145 -0.14 2.43 4.69
C VAL A 145 0.46 1.18 5.28
N TRP A 146 1.30 1.36 6.29
CA TRP A 146 1.96 0.30 7.04
C TRP A 146 1.16 0.01 8.29
N VAL A 147 0.78 -1.25 8.50
CA VAL A 147 -0.12 -1.63 9.59
C VAL A 147 0.47 -2.71 10.47
N ASN A 148 0.07 -2.69 11.74
CA ASN A 148 0.41 -3.73 12.70
C ASN A 148 -0.86 -4.23 13.40
N ARG A 149 -0.89 -5.53 13.73
CA ARG A 149 -1.93 -6.12 14.57
C ARG A 149 -1.50 -6.10 16.03
N PHE A 150 -2.39 -5.62 16.91
CA PHE A 150 -2.13 -5.52 18.34
C PHE A 150 -2.99 -6.47 19.19
N GLY A 151 -3.87 -7.28 18.57
CA GLY A 151 -4.73 -8.26 19.24
C GLY A 151 -4.54 -9.67 18.69
N CYS A 152 -5.00 -10.67 19.45
CA CYS A 152 -4.76 -12.09 19.13
C CYS A 152 -5.78 -12.74 18.21
N ASP A 153 -6.94 -12.12 18.05
CA ASP A 153 -7.95 -12.61 17.12
C ASP A 153 -7.58 -12.19 15.70
N ASP A 154 -7.23 -13.17 14.87
CA ASP A 154 -6.87 -12.94 13.48
C ASP A 154 -8.02 -12.36 12.65
N SER A 155 -9.26 -12.61 13.06
CA SER A 155 -10.48 -12.11 12.42
C SER A 155 -10.88 -10.71 12.87
N ASP A 156 -10.35 -10.23 14.00
CA ASP A 156 -10.63 -8.89 14.52
C ASP A 156 -9.77 -7.83 13.83
N ILE A 157 -10.34 -7.24 12.77
CA ILE A 157 -9.72 -6.12 12.05
C ILE A 157 -9.60 -4.84 12.89
N THR A 158 -10.33 -4.72 14.01
CA THR A 158 -10.28 -3.52 14.86
C THR A 158 -8.98 -3.44 15.65
N SER A 159 -8.30 -4.57 15.83
CA SER A 159 -6.97 -4.68 16.42
C SER A 159 -5.84 -4.26 15.48
N ILE A 160 -6.13 -4.00 14.20
CA ILE A 160 -5.14 -3.58 13.19
C ILE A 160 -5.15 -2.06 13.07
N TRP A 161 -3.96 -1.47 13.21
CA TRP A 161 -3.75 -0.02 13.21
C TRP A 161 -2.57 0.40 12.33
N PRO A 162 -2.64 1.59 11.70
CA PRO A 162 -1.49 2.18 11.02
C PRO A 162 -0.36 2.47 12.00
N VAL A 163 0.87 2.12 11.63
CA VAL A 163 2.09 2.48 12.36
C VAL A 163 2.92 3.55 11.64
N GLY A 164 2.59 3.80 10.36
CA GLY A 164 3.19 4.84 9.56
C GLY A 164 2.67 4.81 8.13
N ILE A 165 3.06 5.81 7.36
CA ILE A 165 2.84 5.84 5.91
C ILE A 165 4.13 6.15 5.19
N SER A 166 4.27 5.61 4.00
CA SER A 166 5.26 6.05 3.01
C SER A 166 4.53 6.63 1.82
N TYR A 167 5.08 7.65 1.18
CA TYR A 167 4.38 8.33 0.08
C TYR A 167 5.35 8.82 -0.99
N THR A 168 4.92 8.80 -2.25
CA THR A 168 5.74 9.26 -3.37
C THR A 168 5.90 10.78 -3.30
N THR A 169 7.14 11.25 -3.18
CA THR A 169 7.48 12.68 -3.32
C THR A 169 7.81 13.04 -4.75
N ASP A 170 8.34 12.08 -5.51
CA ASP A 170 8.52 12.17 -6.95
C ASP A 170 8.81 10.78 -7.55
N HIS A 171 7.92 10.26 -8.39
CA HIS A 171 8.05 8.97 -9.07
C HIS A 171 8.34 7.81 -8.10
N LEU A 172 9.58 7.32 -8.09
CA LEU A 172 10.04 6.22 -7.26
C LEU A 172 10.75 6.70 -5.98
N ASN A 173 10.76 8.00 -5.73
CA ASN A 173 11.26 8.59 -4.49
C ASN A 173 10.16 8.60 -3.43
N TRP A 174 10.48 8.08 -2.25
CA TRP A 174 9.55 7.89 -1.15
C TRP A 174 9.92 8.72 0.07
N GLY A 175 9.01 9.61 0.47
CA GLY A 175 8.95 10.17 1.81
C GLY A 175 8.25 9.21 2.78
N SER A 176 8.31 9.52 4.07
CA SER A 176 7.70 8.71 5.12
C SER A 176 7.30 9.57 6.31
N ALA A 177 6.24 9.15 7.00
CA ALA A 177 5.79 9.74 8.26
C ALA A 177 5.31 8.63 9.21
N SER A 178 5.78 8.63 10.44
CA SER A 178 5.32 7.71 11.48
C SER A 178 3.88 8.03 11.87
N ALA A 179 3.17 7.08 12.50
CA ALA A 179 1.75 7.30 12.86
C ALA A 179 1.52 8.58 13.69
N GLY A 180 2.43 8.94 14.59
CA GLY A 180 2.32 10.18 15.38
C GLY A 180 2.46 11.48 14.58
N GLU A 181 2.96 11.41 13.35
CA GLU A 181 3.17 12.55 12.44
C GLU A 181 2.02 12.68 11.41
N VAL A 182 1.08 11.73 11.41
CA VAL A 182 -0.03 11.65 10.46
C VAL A 182 -1.33 11.96 11.19
N SER A 183 -2.14 12.85 10.61
CA SER A 183 -3.51 13.03 11.05
C SER A 183 -4.39 11.95 10.45
N PHE A 184 -5.23 11.32 11.27
CA PHE A 184 -6.19 10.31 10.84
C PHE A 184 -7.62 10.82 11.03
N ARG A 185 -8.52 10.33 10.18
CA ARG A 185 -9.97 10.60 10.24
C ARG A 185 -10.74 9.28 10.32
N SER A 186 -11.86 9.29 11.04
CA SER A 186 -12.85 8.20 10.94
C SER A 186 -13.56 8.28 9.58
N SER A 187 -14.01 7.14 9.05
CA SER A 187 -14.93 7.19 7.91
C SER A 187 -16.25 7.84 8.35
N ASP A 188 -16.92 8.52 7.42
CA ASP A 188 -18.28 9.04 7.64
C ASP A 188 -19.33 7.91 7.74
N VAL A 189 -18.95 6.68 7.34
CA VAL A 189 -19.78 5.48 7.37
C VAL A 189 -19.03 4.28 7.97
N GLY A 190 -19.72 3.47 8.77
CA GLY A 190 -19.14 2.26 9.35
C GLY A 190 -18.55 2.47 10.75
N ILE A 191 -17.34 1.96 10.98
CA ILE A 191 -16.71 1.95 12.31
C ILE A 191 -16.08 3.31 12.59
N ASP A 192 -16.51 3.97 13.67
CA ASP A 192 -15.95 5.24 14.13
C ASP A 192 -14.57 5.04 14.77
N MET A 193 -13.57 4.83 13.90
CA MET A 193 -12.16 4.70 14.27
C MET A 193 -11.32 5.51 13.30
N ALA A 194 -10.54 6.44 13.84
CA ALA A 194 -9.65 7.29 13.07
C ALA A 194 -8.47 6.50 12.48
N THR A 195 -8.72 5.84 11.36
CA THR A 195 -7.80 4.90 10.71
C THR A 195 -7.45 5.30 9.29
N HIS A 196 -8.17 6.26 8.71
CA HIS A 196 -7.93 6.76 7.37
C HIS A 196 -6.88 7.88 7.42
N PRO A 197 -5.68 7.71 6.84
CA PRO A 197 -4.68 8.76 6.79
C PRO A 197 -5.20 9.97 6.01
N LYS A 198 -4.90 11.19 6.48
CA LYS A 198 -5.13 12.42 5.74
C LYS A 198 -3.89 12.76 4.94
N ILE A 199 -4.01 12.77 3.61
CA ILE A 199 -2.92 13.09 2.70
C ILE A 199 -3.31 14.25 1.78
N GLN A 200 -2.30 14.89 1.19
CA GLN A 200 -2.50 15.85 0.12
C GLN A 200 -1.59 15.54 -1.07
N ILE A 201 -2.04 15.94 -2.26
CA ILE A 201 -1.24 15.99 -3.48
C ILE A 201 -1.08 17.44 -3.90
N HIS A 202 0.17 17.84 -4.16
CA HIS A 202 0.52 19.09 -4.82
C HIS A 202 1.40 18.79 -6.03
N ASP A 203 0.83 18.93 -7.23
CA ASP A 203 1.49 18.57 -8.48
C ASP A 203 1.94 17.09 -8.46
N GLU A 204 3.24 16.79 -8.40
CA GLU A 204 3.80 15.43 -8.34
C GLU A 204 3.83 14.81 -6.94
N ALA A 205 3.84 15.62 -5.89
CA ALA A 205 4.25 15.18 -4.56
C ALA A 205 3.06 14.90 -3.64
N ILE A 206 3.08 13.75 -2.97
CA ILE A 206 2.24 13.48 -1.80
C ILE A 206 2.94 13.98 -0.54
N ALA A 207 2.14 14.45 0.42
CA ALA A 207 2.57 14.70 1.80
C ALA A 207 1.41 14.45 2.79
N PRO A 208 1.69 14.28 4.09
CA PRO A 208 0.64 14.33 5.12
C PRO A 208 -0.13 15.65 5.06
N PHE A 209 -1.44 15.60 5.24
CA PHE A 209 -2.29 16.78 5.29
C PHE A 209 -2.59 17.17 6.75
N THR A 210 -2.18 18.37 7.13
CA THR A 210 -2.31 18.92 8.50
C THR A 210 -3.43 19.95 8.64
N GLY A 211 -4.17 20.23 7.57
CA GLY A 211 -5.29 21.16 7.60
C GLY A 211 -6.53 20.58 8.28
N ALA A 212 -7.50 21.46 8.55
CA ALA A 212 -8.81 21.06 9.07
C ALA A 212 -9.57 20.18 8.07
N ASP A 213 -10.48 19.37 8.59
CA ASP A 213 -11.42 18.63 7.75
C ASP A 213 -12.37 19.62 7.05
N GLY A 214 -12.65 19.35 5.78
CA GLY A 214 -13.56 20.15 4.98
C GLY A 214 -13.88 19.47 3.66
N ASP A 215 -14.78 20.05 2.88
CA ASP A 215 -15.42 19.40 1.72
C ASP A 215 -14.44 18.94 0.62
N LYS A 216 -13.22 19.50 0.60
CA LYS A 216 -12.17 19.14 -0.38
C LYS A 216 -11.27 18.00 0.09
N LEU A 217 -11.41 17.56 1.33
CA LEU A 217 -10.73 16.40 1.89
C LEU A 217 -11.73 15.23 1.91
N PHE A 218 -11.67 14.39 0.88
CA PHE A 218 -12.61 13.27 0.70
C PHE A 218 -11.88 12.05 0.14
N GLU A 219 -12.43 10.87 0.40
CA GLU A 219 -11.92 9.62 -0.15
C GLU A 219 -12.17 9.53 -1.66
N ARG A 220 -11.31 8.80 -2.36
CA ARG A 220 -11.56 8.42 -3.75
C ARG A 220 -12.22 7.03 -3.80
N THR A 221 -12.97 6.78 -4.87
CA THR A 221 -13.66 5.50 -5.07
C THR A 221 -12.63 4.39 -5.23
N LEU A 222 -12.65 3.41 -4.32
CA LEU A 222 -11.61 2.39 -4.26
C LEU A 222 -11.90 1.20 -5.19
N ILE A 223 -10.90 0.76 -5.95
CA ILE A 223 -10.91 -0.51 -6.70
C ILE A 223 -9.66 -1.31 -6.39
N SER A 224 -9.84 -2.55 -5.92
CA SER A 224 -8.72 -3.45 -5.65
C SER A 224 -8.16 -4.05 -6.93
N TRP A 225 -6.83 -4.21 -6.99
CA TRP A 225 -6.16 -4.96 -8.06
C TRP A 225 -6.81 -6.32 -8.28
N ASP A 226 -7.20 -7.02 -7.22
CA ASP A 226 -7.81 -8.34 -7.29
C ASP A 226 -9.26 -8.32 -7.79
N SER A 227 -9.90 -7.15 -7.74
CA SER A 227 -11.28 -6.94 -8.14
C SER A 227 -11.45 -6.31 -9.53
N LEU A 228 -10.35 -5.89 -10.16
CA LEU A 228 -10.34 -5.34 -11.51
C LEU A 228 -10.83 -6.36 -12.55
N PRO A 229 -11.62 -5.93 -13.55
CA PRO A 229 -11.93 -6.75 -14.72
C PRO A 229 -10.64 -7.19 -15.44
N ALA A 230 -10.67 -8.38 -16.05
CA ALA A 230 -9.50 -8.96 -16.69
C ALA A 230 -8.89 -8.05 -17.78
N LEU A 231 -9.73 -7.37 -18.58
CA LEU A 231 -9.27 -6.44 -19.62
C LEU A 231 -8.57 -5.21 -19.03
N ALA A 232 -9.13 -4.64 -17.96
CA ALA A 232 -8.53 -3.51 -17.24
C ALA A 232 -7.18 -3.89 -16.61
N LYS A 233 -7.13 -5.05 -15.96
CA LYS A 233 -5.91 -5.60 -15.36
C LYS A 233 -4.82 -5.81 -16.43
N LYS A 234 -5.20 -6.39 -17.58
CA LYS A 234 -4.29 -6.57 -18.72
C LYS A 234 -3.77 -5.24 -19.27
N ALA A 235 -4.63 -4.25 -19.46
CA ALA A 235 -4.24 -2.93 -19.96
C ALA A 235 -3.24 -2.21 -19.03
N LEU A 236 -3.47 -2.27 -17.71
CA LEU A 236 -2.55 -1.70 -16.72
C LEU A 236 -1.22 -2.44 -16.63
N THR A 237 -1.20 -3.75 -16.90
CA THR A 237 0.05 -4.53 -16.98
C THR A 237 0.84 -4.22 -18.25
N ASP A 238 0.17 -4.07 -19.39
CA ASP A 238 0.84 -3.94 -20.69
C ASP A 238 1.34 -2.51 -20.98
N VAL A 239 0.66 -1.49 -20.44
CA VAL A 239 0.98 -0.08 -20.71
C VAL A 239 2.36 0.30 -20.20
N LYS A 240 3.11 1.02 -21.04
CA LYS A 240 4.41 1.61 -20.69
C LYS A 240 4.34 3.11 -20.90
N TYR A 241 4.11 3.85 -19.82
CA TYR A 241 4.21 5.31 -19.87
C TYR A 241 5.67 5.75 -19.99
N GLU A 242 5.92 6.86 -20.67
CA GLU A 242 7.27 7.37 -20.93
C GLU A 242 7.99 7.74 -19.64
N LYS A 243 7.29 8.41 -18.74
CA LYS A 243 7.85 9.04 -17.55
C LYS A 243 7.39 8.43 -16.23
N THR A 244 6.36 7.57 -16.23
CA THR A 244 5.82 6.97 -15.01
C THR A 244 5.59 5.47 -15.21
N GLN A 245 5.19 4.76 -14.16
CA GLN A 245 4.80 3.35 -14.25
C GLN A 245 3.63 3.06 -13.33
N VAL A 246 2.78 2.09 -13.70
CA VAL A 246 1.70 1.63 -12.83
C VAL A 246 2.32 0.91 -11.63
N PRO A 247 2.15 1.40 -10.39
CA PRO A 247 2.97 0.95 -9.26
C PRO A 247 2.51 -0.37 -8.63
N PHE A 248 1.31 -0.84 -8.95
CA PHE A 248 0.69 -2.00 -8.29
C PHE A 248 0.45 -3.20 -9.22
N THR A 249 1.06 -3.23 -10.41
CA THR A 249 1.06 -4.43 -11.26
C THR A 249 1.88 -5.55 -10.63
N ASP A 250 1.72 -6.78 -11.11
CA ASP A 250 2.49 -7.93 -10.61
C ASP A 250 4.01 -7.73 -10.76
N GLU A 251 4.44 -7.00 -11.80
CA GLU A 251 5.84 -6.69 -12.06
C GLU A 251 6.42 -5.64 -11.09
N HIS A 252 5.66 -4.58 -10.77
CA HIS A 252 6.20 -3.44 -10.03
C HIS A 252 5.90 -3.48 -8.53
N PHE A 253 4.84 -4.17 -8.12
CA PHE A 253 4.27 -4.03 -6.77
C PHE A 253 5.28 -4.28 -5.65
N GLN A 254 6.02 -5.38 -5.70
CA GLN A 254 6.97 -5.72 -4.63
C GLN A 254 8.09 -4.69 -4.52
N ALA A 255 8.69 -4.30 -5.65
CA ALA A 255 9.77 -3.31 -5.66
C ALA A 255 9.31 -1.95 -5.11
N GLN A 256 8.05 -1.56 -5.34
CA GLN A 256 7.49 -0.33 -4.80
C GLN A 256 7.36 -0.39 -3.27
N ILE A 257 6.79 -1.46 -2.72
CA ILE A 257 6.61 -1.56 -1.26
C ILE A 257 7.95 -1.78 -0.53
N ASP A 258 8.92 -2.46 -1.16
CA ASP A 258 10.28 -2.59 -0.63
C ASP A 258 11.00 -1.23 -0.58
N ALA A 259 10.92 -0.43 -1.64
CA ALA A 259 11.52 0.91 -1.67
C ALA A 259 10.85 1.87 -0.66
N ALA A 260 9.54 1.69 -0.45
CA ALA A 260 8.75 2.46 0.48
C ALA A 260 9.00 2.08 1.95
N TYR A 261 9.51 0.88 2.23
CA TYR A 261 9.63 0.37 3.60
C TYR A 261 10.59 1.20 4.46
N ARG A 262 10.23 1.36 5.74
CA ARG A 262 11.06 2.00 6.76
C ARG A 262 10.97 1.22 8.08
N ASP A 263 12.11 0.76 8.59
CA ASP A 263 12.18 0.06 9.89
C ASP A 263 11.67 0.92 11.05
N GLY A 264 11.85 2.24 10.96
CA GLY A 264 11.48 3.20 12.01
C GLY A 264 10.01 3.17 12.41
N PHE A 265 9.10 2.76 11.50
CA PHE A 265 7.67 2.63 11.81
C PHE A 265 7.39 1.60 12.91
N TYR A 266 8.30 0.65 13.10
CA TYR A 266 8.10 -0.49 13.98
C TYR A 266 9.02 -0.46 15.20
N ALA A 267 9.65 0.68 15.50
CA ALA A 267 10.45 0.82 16.71
C ALA A 267 9.59 0.52 17.95
N GLY A 268 9.93 -0.55 18.67
CA GLY A 268 9.17 -1.03 19.84
C GLY A 268 7.87 -1.79 19.51
N VAL A 269 7.60 -2.08 18.24
CA VAL A 269 6.41 -2.81 17.79
C VAL A 269 6.80 -4.23 17.35
N LYS A 270 6.28 -5.25 18.06
CA LYS A 270 6.47 -6.66 17.67
C LYS A 270 5.80 -6.95 16.31
N THR A 271 6.28 -7.94 15.57
CA THR A 271 5.68 -8.40 14.30
C THR A 271 4.34 -9.09 14.52
N GLU A 272 4.21 -9.79 15.63
CA GLU A 272 2.97 -10.43 16.07
C GLU A 272 2.69 -10.08 17.54
N PRO A 273 1.40 -9.98 17.91
CA PRO A 273 1.02 -9.83 19.31
C PRO A 273 1.44 -11.07 20.12
N ASP A 274 1.75 -10.86 21.40
CA ASP A 274 2.14 -11.92 22.32
C ASP A 274 0.88 -12.71 22.73
N CYS A 275 0.55 -13.70 21.92
CA CYS A 275 -0.69 -14.46 22.07
C CYS A 275 -0.44 -15.75 22.82
N PRO A 276 -1.27 -16.09 23.84
CA PRO A 276 -1.16 -17.38 24.51
C PRO A 276 -1.30 -18.48 23.45
N SER A 277 -0.28 -19.33 23.30
CA SER A 277 -0.47 -20.52 22.48
C SER A 277 -1.47 -21.42 23.20
N ASN A 278 -2.52 -21.86 22.49
CA ASN A 278 -3.39 -22.94 22.96
C ASN A 278 -2.67 -24.29 22.83
N ASP A 279 -1.37 -24.36 23.13
CA ASP A 279 -0.67 -25.62 23.28
C ASP A 279 -1.11 -26.20 24.62
N VAL A 280 -2.27 -26.85 24.62
CA VAL A 280 -2.61 -27.82 25.65
C VAL A 280 -1.49 -28.87 25.59
N PRO A 281 -0.64 -29.01 26.63
CA PRO A 281 0.31 -30.10 26.66
C PRO A 281 -0.48 -31.40 26.48
N PRO A 282 0.00 -32.39 25.71
CA PRO A 282 -0.66 -33.69 25.64
C PRO A 282 -0.92 -34.12 27.08
N ALA A 283 -2.18 -34.42 27.41
CA ALA A 283 -2.50 -34.95 28.72
C ALA A 283 -1.60 -36.16 28.94
N ASP A 284 -0.85 -36.17 30.05
CA ASP A 284 -0.04 -37.31 30.43
C ASP A 284 -0.94 -38.55 30.40
N ASP A 285 -0.67 -39.48 29.47
CA ASP A 285 -1.38 -40.74 29.40
C ASP A 285 -1.30 -41.41 30.78
N PRO A 286 -2.43 -41.78 31.41
CA PRO A 286 -2.38 -42.47 32.68
C PRO A 286 -1.63 -43.80 32.51
N PRO A 287 -0.83 -44.21 33.51
CA PRO A 287 0.02 -45.39 33.39
C PRO A 287 -0.83 -46.63 33.09
N VAL A 288 -0.55 -47.25 31.95
CA VAL A 288 -1.16 -48.53 31.54
C VAL A 288 -0.86 -49.56 32.62
N THR A 289 -1.88 -49.88 33.41
CA THR A 289 -1.82 -50.96 34.39
C THR A 289 -2.11 -52.27 33.65
N THR A 290 -1.06 -52.97 33.22
CA THR A 290 -1.18 -54.34 32.71
C THR A 290 -1.50 -55.28 33.87
N THR A 291 -2.77 -55.64 34.04
CA THR A 291 -3.17 -56.80 34.84
C THR A 291 -3.10 -58.04 33.94
N ALA A 292 -2.03 -58.82 34.07
CA ALA A 292 -1.92 -60.13 33.43
C ALA A 292 -2.74 -61.14 34.24
N ALA A 293 -3.90 -61.56 33.71
CA ALA A 293 -4.61 -62.73 34.18
C ALA A 293 -3.97 -63.97 33.53
N ALA A 294 -3.33 -64.82 34.36
CA ALA A 294 -2.86 -66.13 33.96
C ALA A 294 -4.05 -67.08 33.81
N ALA A 295 -4.21 -67.68 32.63
CA ALA A 295 -5.06 -68.84 32.41
C ALA A 295 -4.14 -70.05 32.15
N GLU A 296 -4.13 -70.99 33.09
CA GLU A 296 -3.60 -72.34 32.90
C GLU A 296 -4.48 -73.12 31.91
N PRO A 297 -3.89 -73.91 30.99
CA PRO A 297 -4.56 -75.05 30.41
C PRO A 297 -4.15 -76.33 31.13
N THR A 298 -5.18 -77.04 31.58
CA THR A 298 -5.15 -78.42 32.05
C THR A 298 -4.84 -79.37 30.89
N GLY A 299 -4.03 -80.39 31.16
CA GLY A 299 -3.76 -81.46 30.21
C GLY A 299 -2.97 -82.60 30.85
N LEU A 300 -3.71 -83.61 31.32
CA LEU A 300 -3.21 -84.87 31.86
C LEU A 300 -3.56 -86.01 30.87
N ASP A 301 -2.66 -86.99 30.82
CA ASP A 301 -2.84 -88.42 30.49
C ASP A 301 -2.49 -88.98 29.09
N LYS A 302 -1.46 -89.85 29.18
CA LYS A 302 -1.00 -91.01 28.39
C LYS A 302 -0.09 -90.80 27.19
#